data_AF-A0A6G3MJ08-F1
#
_entry.id   AF-A0A6G3MJ08-F1
#
_cell.length_a   1.000
_cell.length_b   1.000
_cell.length_c   1.000
_cell.angle_alpha   90.00
_cell.angle_beta   90.00
_cell.angle_gamma   90.00
#
_symmetry.space_group_name_H-M   'P 1'
#
loop_
_entity.id
_entity.type
_entity.pdbx_description
1 polymer ?
#
loop_
_entity_poly.entity_id
_entity_poly.type
_entity_poly.pdbx_seq_one_letter_code
_entity_poly.pdbx_strand_id
1 'polypeptide(L)'
;MFWFNKLSRTYEFEAKLVKIHVIKTVEEFWSVFQHIKHPMELSKEEEYSFFKNGIPPKWEDPQNLSGGRWNFQSNKYDKEVKMDETDLYLRLVKTNIDYSYLY
;
A
#
# COMPACT_ATOMS: atom_id res chain seq x y z
N MET A 1 -4.96 5.04 6.21
CA MET A 1 -5.62 3.77 6.57
C MET A 1 -4.99 2.65 5.77
N PHE A 2 -4.54 1.61 6.45
CA PHE A 2 -3.97 0.42 5.84
C PHE A 2 -5.05 -0.57 5.43
N TRP A 3 -4.83 -1.18 4.27
CA TRP A 3 -5.66 -2.21 3.69
C TRP A 3 -4.77 -3.37 3.27
N PHE A 4 -5.26 -4.59 3.46
CA PHE A 4 -4.66 -5.81 2.93
C PHE A 4 -5.60 -6.41 1.89
N ASN A 5 -5.05 -6.91 0.81
CA ASN A 5 -5.82 -7.63 -0.17
C ASN A 5 -5.09 -8.90 -0.60
N LYS A 6 -5.87 -9.99 -0.73
CA LYS A 6 -5.39 -11.26 -1.26
C LYS A 6 -6.15 -11.56 -2.56
N LEU A 7 -5.42 -11.44 -3.67
CA LEU A 7 -5.90 -11.68 -5.02
C LEU A 7 -6.19 -13.18 -5.21
N SER A 8 -7.42 -13.50 -5.56
CA SER A 8 -7.80 -14.84 -5.99
C SER A 8 -7.70 -14.92 -7.52
N ARG A 9 -7.00 -15.94 -8.06
CA ARG A 9 -6.95 -16.18 -9.51
C ARG A 9 -8.26 -16.75 -10.07
N THR A 10 -9.15 -17.25 -9.21
CA THR A 10 -10.42 -17.86 -9.59
C THR A 10 -11.56 -16.86 -9.39
N TYR A 11 -11.88 -16.13 -10.46
CA TYR A 11 -13.17 -15.56 -10.90
C TYR A 11 -14.19 -14.92 -9.94
N GLU A 12 -13.92 -14.77 -8.64
CA GLU A 12 -14.53 -13.70 -7.86
C GLU A 12 -13.51 -12.57 -7.80
N PHE A 13 -13.64 -11.61 -8.72
CA PHE A 13 -12.84 -10.39 -8.78
C PHE A 13 -12.98 -9.52 -7.52
N GLU A 14 -13.85 -9.92 -6.58
CA GLU A 14 -13.85 -9.42 -5.21
C GLU A 14 -12.66 -9.99 -4.44
N ALA A 15 -11.50 -9.44 -4.76
CA ALA A 15 -10.31 -9.58 -3.94
C ALA A 15 -10.68 -9.22 -2.49
N LYS A 16 -10.33 -10.09 -1.53
CA LYS A 16 -10.72 -9.95 -0.11
C LYS A 16 -10.00 -8.76 0.48
N LEU A 17 -10.60 -7.59 0.30
CA LEU A 17 -10.09 -6.33 0.77
C LEU A 17 -10.43 -6.16 2.25
N VAL A 18 -9.41 -6.22 3.10
CA VAL A 18 -9.51 -6.15 4.56
C VAL A 18 -8.96 -4.81 5.05
N LYS A 19 -9.73 -4.10 5.87
CA LYS A 19 -9.26 -2.93 6.61
C LYS A 19 -8.37 -3.38 7.75
N ILE A 20 -7.14 -2.88 7.83
CA ILE A 20 -6.20 -3.21 8.91
C ILE A 20 -6.34 -2.19 10.04
N HIS A 21 -6.01 -0.92 9.76
CA HIS A 21 -6.00 0.12 10.78
C HIS A 21 -6.10 1.53 10.19
N VAL A 22 -6.82 2.42 10.87
CA VAL A 22 -6.83 3.86 10.56
C VAL A 22 -5.67 4.51 11.30
N ILE A 23 -4.62 4.87 10.57
CA ILE A 23 -3.48 5.63 11.10
C ILE A 23 -3.86 7.11 11.27
N LYS A 24 -3.62 7.66 12.46
CA LYS A 24 -3.80 9.07 12.81
C LYS A 24 -2.48 9.73 13.24
N THR A 25 -1.52 8.97 13.74
CA THR A 25 -0.19 9.50 14.14
C THR A 25 0.96 8.74 13.47
N VAL A 26 2.17 9.31 13.53
CA VAL A 26 3.39 8.69 13.00
C VAL A 26 3.76 7.44 13.80
N GLU A 27 3.54 7.45 15.11
CA GLU A 27 3.80 6.31 15.99
C GLU A 27 2.83 5.16 15.70
N GLU A 28 1.55 5.45 15.44
CA GLU A 28 0.58 4.46 15.01
C GLU A 28 0.98 3.84 13.66
N PHE A 29 1.52 4.64 12.74
CA PHE A 29 2.04 4.15 11.47
C PHE A 29 3.14 3.10 11.70
N TRP A 30 4.19 3.46 12.44
CA TRP A 30 5.31 2.57 12.69
C TRP A 30 4.90 1.35 13.49
N SER A 31 3.98 1.53 14.44
CA SER A 31 3.43 0.43 15.22
C SER A 31 2.69 -0.58 14.35
N VAL A 32 1.87 -0.15 13.38
CA VAL A 32 1.22 -1.10 12.47
C VAL A 32 2.24 -1.71 11.50
N PHE A 33 3.15 -0.89 10.97
CA PHE A 33 4.12 -1.32 9.98
C PHE A 33 5.06 -2.44 10.49
N GLN A 34 5.51 -2.35 11.74
CA GLN A 34 6.36 -3.39 12.35
C GLN A 34 5.62 -4.72 12.63
N HIS A 35 4.29 -4.72 12.64
CA HIS A 35 3.46 -5.90 12.96
C HIS A 35 2.80 -6.54 11.74
N ILE A 36 2.93 -5.95 10.55
CA ILE A 36 2.47 -6.55 9.29
C ILE A 36 3.60 -7.33 8.62
N LYS A 37 3.25 -8.22 7.67
CA LYS A 37 4.26 -8.96 6.91
C LYS A 37 5.17 -7.99 6.17
N HIS A 38 6.47 -8.25 6.18
CA HIS A 38 7.41 -7.43 5.44
C HIS A 38 7.08 -7.54 3.93
N PRO A 39 7.08 -6.44 3.15
CA PRO A 39 6.71 -6.51 1.73
C PRO A 39 7.56 -7.44 0.86
N MET A 40 8.79 -7.77 1.27
CA MET A 40 9.60 -8.79 0.59
C MET A 40 9.09 -10.23 0.82
N GLU A 41 8.31 -10.46 1.88
CA GLU A 41 7.72 -11.75 2.24
C GLU A 41 6.33 -11.96 1.63
N LEU A 42 5.76 -10.93 1.00
CA LEU A 42 4.46 -11.04 0.33
C LEU A 42 4.55 -11.98 -0.86
N SER A 43 3.53 -12.84 -0.97
CA SER A 43 3.31 -13.62 -2.19
C SER A 43 2.83 -12.70 -3.32
N LYS A 44 2.87 -13.19 -4.57
CA LYS A 44 2.42 -12.42 -5.76
C LYS A 44 0.92 -12.09 -5.71
N GLU A 45 0.19 -12.82 -4.88
CA GLU A 45 -1.23 -12.69 -4.67
C GLU A 45 -1.58 -11.79 -3.48
N GLU A 46 -0.60 -11.28 -2.73
CA GLU A 46 -0.84 -10.42 -1.56
C GLU A 46 -0.37 -8.99 -1.83
N GLU A 47 -1.21 -8.01 -1.49
CA GLU A 47 -0.88 -6.60 -1.60
C GLU A 47 -1.32 -5.81 -0.36
N TYR A 48 -0.54 -4.78 -0.03
CA TYR A 48 -0.94 -3.75 0.93
C TYR A 48 -1.25 -2.45 0.19
N SER A 49 -2.27 -1.74 0.65
CA SER A 49 -2.66 -0.43 0.16
C SER A 49 -2.79 0.55 1.32
N PHE A 50 -2.34 1.79 1.12
CA PHE A 50 -2.45 2.85 2.13
C PHE A 50 -3.24 4.01 1.53
N PHE A 51 -4.43 4.28 2.04
CA PHE A 51 -5.37 5.28 1.50
C PHE A 51 -5.85 6.23 2.60
N LYS A 52 -6.35 7.42 2.24
CA LYS A 52 -7.05 8.30 3.18
C LYS A 52 -8.25 7.57 3.81
N ASN A 53 -8.57 7.90 5.06
CA ASN A 53 -9.69 7.27 5.75
C ASN A 53 -11.00 7.51 4.99
N GLY A 54 -11.83 6.47 4.86
CA GLY A 54 -13.08 6.54 4.11
C GLY A 54 -12.94 6.30 2.60
N ILE A 55 -11.73 6.28 2.04
CA ILE A 55 -11.49 5.98 0.63
C ILE A 55 -11.02 4.52 0.50
N PRO A 56 -11.80 3.62 -0.12
CA PRO A 56 -11.35 2.29 -0.46
C PRO A 56 -10.33 2.31 -1.61
N PRO A 57 -9.34 1.40 -1.63
CA PRO A 57 -8.43 1.17 -2.76
C PRO A 57 -9.16 0.47 -3.91
N LYS A 58 -10.21 1.10 -4.43
CA LYS A 58 -11.06 0.59 -5.50
C LYS A 58 -11.14 1.63 -6.61
N TRP A 59 -10.94 1.22 -7.85
CA TRP A 59 -10.98 2.14 -8.99
C TRP A 59 -12.39 2.68 -9.24
N GLU A 60 -13.42 1.97 -8.76
CA GLU A 60 -14.83 2.35 -8.83
C GLU A 60 -15.19 3.47 -7.83
N ASP A 61 -14.34 3.75 -6.83
CA ASP A 61 -14.63 4.82 -5.88
C ASP A 61 -14.61 6.19 -6.58
N PRO A 62 -15.63 7.05 -6.38
CA PRO A 62 -15.69 8.35 -7.02
C PRO A 62 -14.44 9.21 -6.83
N GLN A 63 -13.73 9.07 -5.70
CA GLN A 63 -12.51 9.81 -5.41
C GLN A 63 -11.29 9.30 -6.19
N ASN A 64 -11.36 8.09 -6.75
CA ASN A 64 -10.29 7.49 -7.54
C ASN A 64 -10.56 7.56 -9.06
N LEU A 65 -11.80 7.84 -9.51
CA LEU A 65 -12.21 7.81 -10.92
C LEU A 65 -11.38 8.71 -11.85
N SER A 66 -11.03 9.91 -11.38
CA SER A 66 -10.26 10.90 -12.15
C SER A 66 -8.76 10.89 -11.82
N GLY A 67 -8.31 9.88 -11.07
CA GLY A 67 -6.94 9.76 -10.59
C GLY A 67 -6.04 8.97 -11.54
N GLY A 68 -4.89 8.57 -11.00
CA GLY A 68 -3.94 7.67 -11.63
C GLY A 68 -3.05 7.03 -10.57
N ARG A 69 -2.25 6.04 -10.95
CA ARG A 69 -1.27 5.42 -10.04
C ARG A 69 0.12 5.43 -10.66
N TRP A 70 1.11 5.77 -9.85
CA TRP A 70 2.51 5.52 -10.19
C TRP A 70 2.82 4.06 -9.86
N ASN A 71 3.29 3.31 -10.86
CA ASN A 71 3.65 1.92 -10.69
C ASN A 71 5.17 1.76 -10.80
N PHE A 72 5.78 1.25 -9.74
CA PHE A 72 7.20 0.91 -9.71
C PHE A 72 7.32 -0.61 -9.64
N GLN A 73 7.92 -1.22 -10.65
CA GLN A 73 8.19 -2.65 -10.68
C GLN A 73 9.64 -2.87 -10.24
N SER A 74 9.85 -3.71 -9.23
CA SER A 74 11.20 -4.19 -8.89
C SER A 74 11.53 -5.40 -9.76
N ASN A 75 12.70 -5.35 -10.39
CA ASN A 75 13.23 -6.47 -11.15
C ASN A 75 13.95 -7.45 -10.20
N LYS A 76 14.20 -8.69 -10.66
CA LYS A 76 14.85 -9.71 -9.81
C LYS A 76 16.22 -9.26 -9.26
N TYR A 77 16.94 -8.42 -10.01
CA TYR A 77 18.22 -7.85 -9.61
C TYR A 77 18.09 -6.83 -8.46
N ASP A 78 16.95 -6.13 -8.37
CA ASP A 78 16.65 -5.20 -7.27
C ASP A 78 16.34 -5.93 -5.95
N LYS A 79 16.22 -7.27 -5.98
CA LYS A 79 16.06 -8.07 -4.76
C LYS A 79 17.39 -8.41 -4.10
N GLU A 80 18.50 -8.36 -4.85
CA GLU A 80 19.85 -8.58 -4.33
C GLU A 80 20.41 -7.31 -3.67
N VAL A 81 20.04 -6.14 -4.20
CA VAL A 81 20.08 -4.90 -3.42
C VAL A 81 19.04 -5.08 -2.33
N LYS A 82 19.47 -5.24 -1.07
CA LYS A 82 18.55 -5.19 0.07
C LYS A 82 17.81 -3.86 -0.03
N MET A 83 16.60 -3.88 -0.59
CA MET A 83 15.69 -2.75 -0.52
C MET A 83 15.47 -2.54 0.97
N ASP A 84 16.07 -1.48 1.50
CA ASP A 84 16.03 -1.26 2.92
C ASP A 84 14.59 -0.89 3.32
N GLU A 85 14.27 -1.04 4.61
CA GLU A 85 12.94 -0.69 5.13
C GLU A 85 12.55 0.76 4.81
N THR A 86 13.55 1.63 4.60
CA THR A 86 13.41 3.06 4.27
C THR A 86 12.95 3.27 2.83
N ASP A 87 13.43 2.48 1.87
CA ASP A 87 13.04 2.56 0.45
C ASP A 87 11.56 2.24 0.24
N LEU A 88 11.08 1.26 0.99
CA LEU A 88 9.68 0.87 0.99
C LEU A 88 8.79 1.94 1.63
N TYR A 89 9.23 2.52 2.75
CA TYR A 89 8.59 3.67 3.39
C TYR A 89 8.52 4.85 2.43
N LEU A 90 9.64 5.23 1.81
CA LEU A 90 9.72 6.32 0.85
C LEU A 90 8.77 6.07 -0.32
N ARG A 91 8.62 4.85 -0.81
CA ARG A 91 7.65 4.53 -1.88
C ARG A 91 6.21 4.69 -1.41
N LEU A 92 5.83 4.11 -0.26
CA LEU A 92 4.46 4.19 0.28
C LEU A 92 4.03 5.63 0.62
N VAL A 93 4.97 6.42 1.15
CA VAL A 93 4.78 7.83 1.49
C VAL A 93 4.75 8.69 0.24
N LYS A 94 5.69 8.54 -0.69
CA LYS A 94 5.73 9.35 -1.93
C LYS A 94 4.50 9.15 -2.82
N THR A 95 3.85 7.98 -2.77
CA THR A 95 2.63 7.74 -3.55
C THR A 95 1.37 8.32 -2.90
N ASN A 96 1.38 8.62 -1.59
CA ASN A 96 0.17 8.98 -0.83
C ASN A 96 0.24 10.32 -0.08
N ILE A 97 1.42 10.92 0.04
CA ILE A 97 1.57 12.27 0.59
C ILE A 97 1.51 13.25 -0.57
N ASP A 98 0.36 13.91 -0.68
CA ASP A 98 0.24 15.16 -1.40
C ASP A 98 1.20 16.17 -0.74
N TYR A 99 2.23 16.60 -1.47
CA TYR A 99 3.22 17.57 -0.99
C TYR A 99 2.63 18.97 -0.74
N SER A 100 1.33 19.15 -0.94
CA SER A 100 0.57 20.39 -0.69
C SER A 100 0.55 20.84 0.78
N TYR A 101 0.94 19.99 1.73
CA TYR A 101 1.04 20.34 3.15
C TYR A 101 2.46 20.67 3.64
N LEU A 102 3.45 20.78 2.74
CA LEU A 102 4.85 21.09 3.08
C LEU A 102 5.33 22.48 2.64
N TYR A 103 4.43 23.40 2.29
CA TYR A 103 4.72 24.84 2.17
C TYR A 103 3.55 25.68 2.65
#